data_AF-A0A953H9B4-F1
#
_entry.id   AF-A0A953H9B4-F1
#
_cell.length_a   1.000
_cell.length_b   1.000
_cell.length_c   1.000
_cell.angle_alpha   90.00
_cell.angle_beta   90.00
_cell.angle_gamma   90.00
#
_symmetry.space_group_name_H-M   'P 1'
#
loop_
_entity.id
_entity.type
_entity.pdbx_description
1 polymer ?
#
loop_
_entity_poly.entity_id
_entity_poly.type
_entity_poly.pdbx_seq_one_letter_code
_entity_poly.pdbx_strand_id
1 'polypeptide(L)'
;MDPPFFQSWDLHGRFPGILSDQVVGKQAQDVYNDARKHLSDIVKHSSLQAKAVFGIFPAYSTERDEIVIRDSGERFICLRQQSVKTAGQPNFCLSDYIAPQGEIQDYVGCFAVSAGFRPGRHPEAV
;
A
#
# COMPACT_ATOMS: atom_id res chain seq x y z
N MET A 1 10.75 -7.64 3.80
CA MET A 1 9.41 -7.95 3.29
C MET A 1 9.50 -8.05 1.78
N ASP A 2 9.75 -9.24 1.26
CA ASP A 2 9.52 -9.57 -0.15
C ASP A 2 8.19 -10.35 -0.24
N PRO A 3 7.43 -10.25 -1.34
CA PRO A 3 5.97 -10.33 -1.31
C PRO A 3 5.41 -11.75 -1.14
N PRO A 4 4.19 -11.88 -0.58
CA PRO A 4 3.61 -13.14 -0.10
C PRO A 4 3.05 -14.05 -1.21
N PHE A 5 3.58 -14.04 -2.44
CA PHE A 5 3.07 -14.94 -3.47
C PHE A 5 3.45 -16.39 -3.19
N PHE A 6 4.75 -16.73 -3.21
CA PHE A 6 5.23 -18.10 -2.96
C PHE A 6 4.96 -18.57 -1.52
N GLN A 7 4.99 -17.65 -0.55
CA GLN A 7 4.64 -17.96 0.84
C GLN A 7 3.18 -18.39 0.99
N SER A 8 2.25 -17.88 0.18
CA SER A 8 0.85 -18.35 0.18
C SER A 8 0.69 -19.78 -0.33
N TRP A 9 1.73 -20.34 -0.94
CA TRP A 9 1.82 -21.72 -1.42
C TRP A 9 2.78 -22.58 -0.57
N ASP A 10 3.16 -22.10 0.63
CA ASP A 10 4.15 -22.75 1.52
C ASP A 10 5.53 -22.99 0.85
N LEU A 11 5.88 -22.18 -0.15
CA LEU A 11 7.17 -22.20 -0.81
C LEU A 11 8.08 -21.13 -0.22
N HIS A 12 9.05 -21.56 0.60
CA HIS A 12 10.00 -20.66 1.26
C HIS A 12 11.20 -20.36 0.34
N GLY A 13 11.36 -19.09 0.01
CA GLY A 13 12.49 -18.61 -0.77
C GLY A 13 12.21 -17.22 -1.34
N ARG A 14 13.26 -16.52 -1.75
CA ARG A 14 13.14 -15.18 -2.31
C ARG A 14 13.07 -15.26 -3.84
N PHE A 15 12.05 -14.65 -4.44
CA PHE A 15 12.01 -14.47 -5.89
C PHE A 15 13.09 -13.45 -6.34
N PRO A 16 13.78 -13.66 -7.48
CA PRO A 16 13.63 -14.76 -8.43
C PRO A 16 14.41 -16.03 -8.05
N GLY A 17 15.30 -15.99 -7.05
CA GLY A 17 16.19 -17.10 -6.70
C GLY A 17 15.48 -18.42 -6.33
N ILE A 18 14.27 -18.36 -5.78
CA ILE A 18 13.45 -19.53 -5.46
C ILE A 18 13.18 -20.42 -6.68
N LEU A 19 13.17 -19.85 -7.90
CA LEU A 19 12.92 -20.61 -9.13
C LEU A 19 14.05 -21.59 -9.49
N SER A 20 15.27 -21.27 -9.07
CA SER A 20 16.47 -22.10 -9.27
C SER A 20 16.86 -22.91 -8.02
N ASP A 21 16.00 -22.91 -6.99
CA ASP A 21 16.26 -23.65 -5.76
C ASP A 21 16.30 -25.16 -6.02
N GLN A 22 17.25 -25.86 -5.40
CA GLN A 22 17.45 -27.29 -5.63
C GLN A 22 16.34 -28.17 -5.06
N VAL A 23 15.61 -27.69 -4.05
CA VAL A 23 14.59 -28.45 -3.34
C VAL A 23 13.19 -28.05 -3.81
N VAL A 24 12.91 -26.76 -3.89
CA VAL A 24 11.56 -26.22 -4.18
C VAL A 24 11.43 -25.54 -5.54
N GLY A 25 12.53 -25.43 -6.30
CA GLY A 25 12.56 -24.61 -7.52
C GLY A 25 11.65 -25.11 -8.63
N LYS A 26 11.51 -26.44 -8.77
CA LYS A 26 10.57 -27.02 -9.74
C LYS A 26 9.12 -26.63 -9.44
N GLN A 27 8.68 -26.82 -8.20
CA GLN A 27 7.33 -26.47 -7.75
C GLN A 27 7.10 -24.95 -7.84
N ALA A 28 8.09 -24.14 -7.48
CA ALA A 28 8.04 -22.69 -7.63
C ALA A 28 7.88 -22.28 -9.09
N GLN A 29 8.60 -22.92 -10.02
CA GLN A 29 8.48 -22.66 -11.45
C GLN A 29 7.09 -23.05 -11.98
N ASP A 30 6.54 -24.18 -11.55
CA ASP A 30 5.21 -24.64 -11.95
C ASP A 30 4.13 -23.64 -11.50
N VAL A 31 4.11 -23.27 -10.20
CA VAL A 31 3.18 -22.30 -9.64
C VAL A 31 3.32 -20.93 -10.32
N TYR A 32 4.55 -20.49 -10.57
CA TYR A 32 4.81 -19.24 -11.28
C TYR A 32 4.27 -19.26 -12.71
N ASN A 33 4.54 -20.33 -13.45
CA ASN A 33 4.09 -20.48 -14.84
C ASN A 33 2.56 -20.47 -14.93
N ASP A 34 1.88 -21.18 -14.03
CA ASP A 34 0.42 -21.22 -14.02
C ASP A 34 -0.19 -19.87 -13.62
N ALA A 35 0.39 -19.19 -12.63
CA ALA A 35 -0.04 -17.84 -12.27
C ALA A 35 0.16 -16.84 -13.43
N ARG A 36 1.26 -16.95 -14.19
CA ARG A 36 1.50 -16.13 -15.38
C ARG A 36 0.48 -16.39 -16.48
N LYS A 37 0.06 -17.65 -16.69
CA LYS A 37 -1.03 -17.99 -17.63
C LYS A 37 -2.34 -17.34 -17.19
N HIS A 38 -2.74 -17.52 -15.94
CA HIS A 38 -3.97 -16.92 -15.41
C HIS A 38 -3.95 -15.39 -15.45
N LEU A 39 -2.81 -14.77 -15.13
CA LEU A 39 -2.66 -13.31 -15.24
C LEU A 39 -2.79 -12.85 -16.69
N SER A 40 -2.22 -13.58 -17.64
CA SER A 40 -2.37 -13.31 -19.08
C SER A 40 -3.83 -13.39 -19.50
N ASP A 41 -4.58 -14.38 -19.01
CA ASP A 41 -6.01 -14.53 -19.31
C ASP A 41 -6.83 -13.38 -18.70
N ILE A 42 -6.54 -12.98 -17.46
CA ILE A 42 -7.19 -11.84 -16.81
C ILE A 42 -7.00 -10.56 -17.62
N VAL A 43 -5.77 -10.30 -18.07
CA VAL A 43 -5.44 -9.12 -18.88
C VAL A 43 -6.10 -9.19 -20.25
N LYS A 44 -6.00 -10.34 -20.93
CA LYS A 44 -6.57 -10.56 -22.26
C LYS A 44 -8.09 -10.38 -22.29
N HIS A 45 -8.77 -10.86 -21.26
CA HIS A 45 -10.23 -10.81 -21.17
C HIS A 45 -10.75 -9.62 -20.36
N SER A 46 -9.86 -8.77 -19.83
CA SER A 46 -10.21 -7.67 -18.93
C SER A 46 -11.17 -8.11 -17.82
N SER A 47 -11.01 -9.33 -17.31
CA SER A 47 -11.97 -9.95 -16.39
C SER A 47 -11.94 -9.33 -14.98
N LEU A 48 -10.83 -8.66 -14.67
CA LEU A 48 -10.66 -7.80 -13.51
C LEU A 48 -10.17 -6.42 -13.96
N GLN A 49 -10.71 -5.39 -13.33
CA GLN A 49 -10.31 -4.01 -13.53
C GLN A 49 -9.66 -3.49 -12.26
N ALA A 50 -8.40 -3.06 -12.39
CA ALA A 50 -7.75 -2.30 -11.35
C ALA A 50 -8.33 -0.87 -11.31
N LYS A 51 -8.61 -0.36 -10.11
CA LYS A 51 -9.02 1.02 -9.89
C LYS A 51 -8.13 1.66 -8.84
N ALA A 52 -7.97 2.96 -8.97
CA ALA A 52 -7.22 3.79 -8.05
C ALA A 52 -7.92 5.13 -7.87
N VAL A 53 -7.81 5.68 -6.67
CA VAL A 53 -8.04 7.09 -6.38
C VAL A 53 -6.84 7.58 -5.59
N PHE A 54 -6.37 8.79 -5.89
CA PHE A 54 -5.29 9.42 -5.16
C PHE A 54 -5.46 10.93 -5.18
N GLY A 55 -4.79 11.62 -4.27
CA GLY A 55 -4.77 13.07 -4.20
C GLY A 55 -3.58 13.58 -3.41
N ILE A 56 -3.22 14.83 -3.66
CA ILE A 56 -2.21 15.59 -2.93
C ILE A 56 -2.90 16.86 -2.44
N PHE A 57 -2.83 17.10 -1.13
CA PHE A 57 -3.63 18.11 -0.46
C PHE A 57 -2.73 19.06 0.33
N PRO A 58 -2.93 20.39 0.21
CA PRO A 58 -2.27 21.35 1.10
C PRO A 58 -2.62 21.01 2.55
N ALA A 59 -1.62 20.87 3.41
CA ALA A 59 -1.80 20.43 4.79
C ALA A 59 -0.89 21.19 5.76
N TYR A 60 -1.11 20.96 7.05
CA TYR A 60 -0.22 21.41 8.13
C TYR A 60 -0.39 20.50 9.35
N SER A 61 0.64 20.43 10.20
CA SER A 61 0.56 19.73 11.47
C SER A 61 0.06 20.63 12.61
N THR A 62 -0.49 20.02 13.66
CA THR A 62 -0.86 20.70 14.90
C THR A 62 -0.06 20.15 16.08
N GLU A 63 -0.04 20.90 17.19
CA GLU A 63 0.58 20.46 18.46
C GLU A 63 -0.10 19.23 19.08
N ARG A 64 -1.23 18.76 18.54
CA ARG A 64 -2.01 17.63 19.04
C ARG A 64 -1.75 16.32 18.29
N ASP A 65 -0.62 16.22 17.60
CA ASP A 65 -0.28 15.06 16.76
C ASP A 65 -1.33 14.83 15.64
N GLU A 66 -1.79 15.90 15.02
CA GLU A 66 -2.75 15.85 13.90
C GLU A 66 -2.13 16.44 12.63
N ILE A 67 -2.53 15.89 11.48
CA ILE A 67 -2.33 16.52 10.17
C ILE A 67 -3.69 17.00 9.69
N VAL A 68 -3.81 18.29 9.36
CA VAL A 68 -5.05 18.91 8.91
C VAL A 68 -4.95 19.23 7.42
N ILE A 69 -5.93 18.78 6.63
CA ILE A 69 -6.09 19.21 5.24
C ILE A 69 -6.68 20.62 5.22
N ARG A 70 -6.02 21.56 4.55
CA ARG A 70 -6.42 22.98 4.54
C ARG A 70 -7.79 23.21 3.92
N ASP A 71 -8.08 22.53 2.80
CA ASP A 71 -9.28 22.81 2.02
C ASP A 71 -10.54 22.18 2.62
N SER A 72 -10.46 20.95 3.12
CA SER A 72 -11.59 20.22 3.69
C SER A 72 -11.73 20.35 5.21
N GLY A 73 -10.64 20.70 5.91
CA GLY A 73 -10.56 20.68 7.37
C GLY A 73 -10.50 19.27 7.98
N GLU A 74 -10.44 18.22 7.15
CA GLU A 74 -10.30 16.83 7.60
C GLU A 74 -8.96 16.62 8.31
N ARG A 75 -8.96 15.66 9.26
CA ARG A 75 -7.83 15.44 10.16
C ARG A 75 -7.38 13.99 10.14
N PHE A 76 -6.08 13.78 10.01
CA PHE A 76 -5.44 12.50 10.30
C PHE A 76 -4.84 12.55 11.70
N ILE A 77 -5.39 11.72 12.59
CA ILE A 77 -4.87 11.56 13.95
C ILE A 77 -3.64 10.66 13.87
N CYS A 78 -2.51 11.15 14.35
CA CYS A 78 -1.25 10.44 14.36
C CYS A 78 -0.89 10.04 15.80
N LEU A 79 -0.29 8.85 15.96
CA LEU A 79 0.19 8.40 17.26
C LEU A 79 1.68 8.67 17.39
N ARG A 80 2.07 9.27 18.51
CA ARG A 80 3.46 9.45 18.90
C ARG A 80 3.99 8.21 19.62
N GLN A 81 5.23 7.84 19.34
CA GLN A 81 5.94 6.80 20.09
C GLN A 81 5.99 7.16 21.59
N GLN A 82 5.76 6.19 22.47
CA GLN A 82 5.73 6.42 23.94
C GLN A 82 6.78 5.62 24.72
N SER A 83 7.63 4.85 24.03
CA SER A 83 8.71 4.10 24.68
C SER A 83 9.83 5.03 25.16
N VAL A 84 10.49 4.67 26.27
CA VAL A 84 11.70 5.37 26.71
C VAL A 84 12.80 5.18 25.66
N LYS A 85 13.36 6.29 25.17
CA LYS A 85 14.43 6.30 24.19
C LYS A 85 15.79 6.55 24.86
N THR A 86 16.86 6.15 24.19
CA THR A 86 18.22 6.55 24.54
C THR A 86 18.34 8.09 24.50
N ALA A 87 19.22 8.66 25.34
CA ALA A 87 19.42 10.09 25.41
C ALA A 87 19.66 10.73 24.02
N GLY A 88 18.91 11.79 23.72
CA GLY A 88 19.00 12.53 22.46
C GLY A 88 18.13 11.99 21.32
N GLN A 89 17.42 10.88 21.49
CA GLN A 89 16.46 10.40 20.49
C GLN A 89 15.04 10.88 20.80
N PRO A 90 14.39 11.59 19.86
CA PRO A 90 13.01 12.02 20.04
C PRO A 90 12.03 10.85 19.89
N ASN A 91 10.84 11.04 20.42
CA ASN A 91 9.70 10.18 20.15
C ASN A 91 9.00 10.63 18.88
N PHE A 92 9.11 9.86 17.81
CA PHE A 92 8.55 10.21 16.51
C PHE A 92 7.03 10.10 16.45
N CYS A 93 6.41 11.01 15.71
CA CYS A 93 5.04 10.97 15.24
C CYS A 93 5.01 11.21 13.72
N LEU A 94 4.00 10.70 13.01
CA LEU A 94 3.85 10.98 11.58
C LEU A 94 3.65 12.47 11.28
N SER A 95 3.00 13.22 12.17
CA SER A 95 2.78 14.66 12.02
C SER A 95 4.07 15.48 12.07
N ASP A 96 5.17 14.94 12.63
CA ASP A 96 6.46 15.64 12.73
C ASP A 96 7.10 15.88 11.35
N TYR A 97 6.66 15.14 10.33
CA TYR A 97 7.13 15.26 8.96
C TYR A 97 6.35 16.27 8.13
N ILE A 98 5.37 16.96 8.72
CA ILE A 98 4.56 18.00 8.07
C ILE A 98 4.77 19.33 8.80
N ALA A 99 5.01 20.39 8.04
CA ALA A 99 5.23 21.71 8.61
C ALA A 99 4.03 22.21 9.44
N PRO A 100 4.28 22.86 10.60
CA PRO A 100 3.24 23.50 11.38
C PRO A 100 2.54 24.64 10.63
N GLN A 101 1.36 25.02 11.12
CA GLN A 101 0.56 26.07 10.50
C GLN A 101 1.32 27.41 10.44
N GLY A 102 1.55 27.91 9.23
CA GLY A 102 2.07 29.26 8.99
C GLY A 102 3.58 29.36 8.82
N GLU A 103 4.33 28.26 8.98
CA GLU A 103 5.78 28.25 8.72
C GLU A 103 6.08 28.16 7.22
N ILE A 104 5.56 27.12 6.56
CA ILE A 104 5.69 26.89 5.12
C ILE A 104 4.45 26.15 4.62
N GLN A 105 4.14 26.30 3.33
CA GLN A 105 3.11 25.49 2.70
C GLN A 105 3.62 24.07 2.48
N ASP A 106 3.00 23.11 3.17
CA ASP A 106 3.32 21.68 3.06
C ASP A 106 2.10 20.88 2.54
N TYR A 107 2.29 19.59 2.25
CA TYR A 107 1.31 18.76 1.58
C TYR A 107 1.29 17.32 2.11
N VAL A 108 0.13 16.69 2.03
CA VAL A 108 -0.01 15.23 2.26
C VAL A 108 -0.66 14.57 1.05
N GLY A 109 -0.13 13.40 0.69
CA GLY A 109 -0.69 12.53 -0.34
C GLY A 109 -1.46 11.37 0.27
N CYS A 110 -2.59 11.00 -0.33
CA CYS A 110 -3.34 9.79 0.03
C CYS A 110 -3.72 9.02 -1.23
N PHE A 111 -3.83 7.70 -1.11
CA PHE A 111 -4.28 6.84 -2.20
C PHE A 111 -5.08 5.64 -1.68
N ALA A 112 -5.99 5.14 -2.52
CA ALA A 112 -6.66 3.87 -2.34
C ALA A 112 -6.69 3.13 -3.68
N VAL A 113 -6.29 1.86 -3.67
CA VAL A 113 -6.18 1.02 -4.87
C VAL A 113 -6.87 -0.31 -4.65
N SER A 114 -7.38 -0.90 -5.73
CA SER A 114 -7.85 -2.29 -5.74
C SER A 114 -7.69 -2.88 -7.12
N ALA A 115 -7.30 -4.16 -7.18
CA ALA A 115 -7.07 -4.90 -8.42
C ALA A 115 -8.27 -5.75 -8.86
N GLY A 116 -9.44 -5.61 -8.21
CA GLY A 116 -10.46 -6.66 -8.18
C GLY A 116 -11.89 -6.27 -8.51
N PHE A 117 -12.12 -5.20 -9.28
CA PHE A 117 -13.48 -4.86 -9.71
C PHE A 117 -13.85 -5.61 -10.98
N ARG A 118 -15.01 -6.27 -11.02
CA ARG A 118 -15.53 -6.83 -12.27
C ARG A 118 -16.00 -5.68 -13.19
N PRO A 119 -15.75 -5.74 -14.50
CA PRO A 119 -16.44 -4.87 -15.46
C PRO A 119 -17.96 -5.03 -15.27
N GLY A 120 -18.70 -3.91 -15.31
CA GLY A 120 -20.09 -3.85 -14.86
C GLY A 120 -20.96 -5.01 -15.38
N ARG A 121 -21.56 -5.76 -14.46
CA ARG A 121 -22.89 -6.32 -14.72
C ARG A 121 -23.83 -5.13 -14.63
N HIS A 122 -24.64 -4.88 -15.66
CA HIS A 122 -25.78 -3.97 -15.51
C HIS A 122 -26.54 -4.33 -14.22
N PRO A 123 -26.98 -3.35 -13.41
CA PRO A 123 -28.06 -3.61 -12.47
C PRO A 123 -29.28 -3.92 -13.34
N GLU A 124 -29.54 -5.21 -13.57
CA GLU A 124 -30.86 -5.61 -14.04
C GLU A 124 -31.86 -5.20 -12.97
N ALA A 125 -32.87 -4.48 -13.45
CA ALA A 125 -34.03 -4.01 -12.73
C ALA A 125 -34.61 -5.09 -11.80
N VAL A 126 -34.97 -4.66 -10.61
CA VAL A 126 -36.10 -5.20 -9.83
C VAL A 126 -37.07 -4.05 -9.64
#